data_AF-A0A2V9QTH4-F1
#
_entry.id   AF-A0A2V9QTH4-F1
#
_cell.length_a   1.000
_cell.length_b   1.000
_cell.length_c   1.000
_cell.angle_alpha   90.00
_cell.angle_beta   90.00
_cell.angle_gamma   90.00
#
_symmetry.space_group_name_H-M   'P 1'
#
loop_
_entity.id
_entity.type
_entity.pdbx_description
1 polymer ?
#
loop_
_entity_poly.entity_id
_entity_poly.type
_entity_poly.pdbx_seq_one_letter_code
_entity_poly.pdbx_strand_id
1 'polypeptide(L)'
;MLQPDVANHAALPSMSVAPIRSGEPLGSKTQRRRKYVFTAQIDERIREIYLHHPNAKSRRGIRQLANLVAIPHWALKERARELGLARTKEKSWSEPELATLARYAWMSDERIRLKLKAAGYARTVTGIHLKLKRMRFKYDPSFYSGKGLAQALGIDSHVVTRWIKTGHLRAQRRGTARSEQQGGDTYVIREKDVRRFVLDHPTEIDLRKVDQLWFLDLITNGFVRSA
;
A
#
# COMPACT_ATOMS: atom_id res chain seq x y z
N MET A 1 60.61 -71.85 -2.83
CA MET A 1 61.91 -71.72 -2.13
C MET A 1 61.74 -70.62 -1.10
N LEU A 2 61.99 -70.89 0.19
CA LEU A 2 61.83 -69.98 1.34
C LEU A 2 60.42 -69.40 1.62
N GLN A 3 59.80 -69.90 2.69
CA GLN A 3 59.07 -69.12 3.71
C GLN A 3 60.06 -68.89 4.90
N PRO A 4 59.70 -68.39 6.11
CA PRO A 4 58.47 -67.73 6.60
C PRO A 4 58.84 -66.32 7.20
N ASP A 5 58.45 -65.76 8.38
CA ASP A 5 57.57 -66.16 9.49
C ASP A 5 57.18 -64.99 10.45
N VAL A 6 56.35 -65.30 11.48
CA VAL A 6 56.31 -64.72 12.85
C VAL A 6 56.12 -63.19 13.05
N ALA A 7 54.84 -62.80 13.15
CA ALA A 7 54.12 -62.37 14.37
C ALA A 7 54.58 -61.21 15.31
N ASN A 8 53.63 -60.84 16.20
CA ASN A 8 53.70 -60.01 17.42
C ASN A 8 53.86 -58.48 17.28
N HIS A 9 53.31 -57.64 18.17
CA HIS A 9 52.47 -57.90 19.37
C HIS A 9 51.33 -56.85 19.50
N ALA A 10 50.39 -57.07 20.42
CA ALA A 10 49.18 -56.26 20.57
C ALA A 10 49.36 -55.03 21.49
N ALA A 11 48.62 -53.95 21.21
CA ALA A 11 48.40 -52.83 22.13
C ALA A 11 47.02 -52.17 21.91
N LEU A 12 46.05 -52.57 22.73
CA LEU A 12 44.84 -51.81 23.09
C LEU A 12 44.92 -51.67 24.63
N PRO A 13 44.48 -50.56 25.26
CA PRO A 13 43.16 -49.97 25.02
C PRO A 13 43.05 -48.43 25.10
N SER A 14 41.95 -47.90 24.58
CA SER A 14 41.06 -46.96 25.32
C SER A 14 39.79 -46.70 24.49
N MET A 15 38.62 -46.63 25.14
CA MET A 15 37.37 -46.23 24.49
C MET A 15 37.11 -44.75 24.72
N SER A 16 36.74 -44.03 23.66
CA SER A 16 35.92 -42.81 23.80
C SER A 16 35.03 -42.66 22.57
N VAL A 17 33.75 -42.41 22.81
CA VAL A 17 32.70 -42.29 21.79
C VAL A 17 32.05 -40.91 21.93
N ALA A 18 31.65 -40.34 20.78
CA ALA A 18 30.96 -39.05 20.65
C ALA A 18 31.82 -37.79 20.92
N PRO A 19 31.42 -36.60 20.42
CA PRO A 19 30.20 -36.31 19.66
C PRO A 19 30.45 -35.95 18.18
N ILE A 20 29.38 -36.10 17.39
CA ILE A 20 29.25 -35.46 16.07
C ILE A 20 29.33 -33.94 16.28
N ARG A 21 30.41 -33.31 15.82
CA ARG A 21 30.52 -31.84 15.83
C ARG A 21 29.77 -31.27 14.63
N SER A 22 28.54 -30.86 14.87
CA SER A 22 27.79 -29.96 13.99
C SER A 22 28.53 -28.62 13.85
N GLY A 23 28.56 -28.07 12.63
CA GLY A 23 29.17 -26.76 12.38
C GLY A 23 29.98 -26.63 11.09
N GLU A 24 29.41 -26.97 9.94
CA GLU A 24 29.89 -26.36 8.69
C GLU A 24 29.69 -24.83 8.79
N PRO A 25 30.74 -24.00 8.63
CA PRO A 25 30.57 -22.56 8.65
C PRO A 25 29.82 -22.12 7.38
N LEU A 26 28.65 -21.49 7.56
CA LEU A 26 27.83 -20.95 6.46
C LEU A 26 28.70 -20.19 5.47
N GLY A 27 28.60 -20.58 4.19
CA GLY A 27 29.44 -20.08 3.10
C GLY A 27 29.67 -18.58 3.16
N SER A 28 30.94 -18.18 3.30
CA SER A 28 31.32 -16.77 3.40
C SER A 28 30.83 -16.02 2.17
N LYS A 29 29.96 -15.02 2.39
CA LYS A 29 29.37 -14.21 1.31
C LYS A 29 30.50 -13.42 0.65
N THR A 30 31.06 -13.97 -0.42
CA THR A 30 32.18 -13.39 -1.16
C THR A 30 31.88 -11.93 -1.45
N GLN A 31 32.67 -11.02 -0.88
CA GLN A 31 32.46 -9.60 -1.09
C GLN A 31 32.62 -9.32 -2.58
N ARG A 32 31.49 -9.12 -3.28
CA ARG A 32 31.46 -8.84 -4.71
C ARG A 32 32.26 -7.55 -4.93
N ARG A 33 33.50 -7.70 -5.45
CA ARG A 33 34.41 -6.58 -5.74
C ARG A 33 33.62 -5.52 -6.51
N ARG A 34 33.55 -4.29 -5.96
CA ARG A 34 32.77 -3.20 -6.57
C ARG A 34 33.35 -2.94 -7.97
N LYS A 35 32.56 -3.24 -9.02
CA LYS A 35 33.03 -3.23 -10.42
C LYS A 35 33.48 -1.83 -10.89
N TYR A 36 33.04 -0.77 -10.21
CA TYR A 36 33.41 0.62 -10.49
C TYR A 36 33.85 1.29 -9.19
N VAL A 37 34.90 2.10 -9.27
CA VAL A 37 35.41 2.92 -8.17
C VAL A 37 34.91 4.34 -8.34
N PHE A 38 34.26 4.89 -7.31
CA PHE A 38 33.82 6.29 -7.29
C PHE A 38 34.79 7.08 -6.42
N THR A 39 35.40 8.12 -6.99
CA THR A 39 36.27 9.06 -6.27
C THR A 39 35.45 10.28 -5.81
N ALA A 40 35.97 11.05 -4.85
CA ALA A 40 35.32 12.27 -4.38
C ALA A 40 35.04 13.28 -5.51
N GLN A 41 35.94 13.37 -6.51
CA GLN A 41 35.77 14.20 -7.70
C GLN A 41 34.59 13.75 -8.58
N ILE A 42 34.38 12.44 -8.72
CA ILE A 42 33.24 11.88 -9.45
C ILE A 42 31.94 12.16 -8.69
N ASP A 43 31.93 11.97 -7.38
CA ASP A 43 30.76 12.27 -6.54
C ASP A 43 30.39 13.77 -6.59
N GLU A 44 31.37 14.67 -6.56
CA GLU A 44 31.11 16.12 -6.66
C GLU A 44 30.56 16.49 -8.04
N ARG A 45 31.15 15.97 -9.12
CA ARG A 45 30.61 16.18 -10.47
C ARG A 45 29.19 15.64 -10.64
N ILE A 46 28.80 14.59 -9.89
CA ILE A 46 27.41 14.14 -9.80
C ILE A 46 26.54 15.15 -9.03
N ARG A 47 27.00 15.72 -7.91
CA ARG A 47 26.28 16.77 -7.14
C ARG A 47 26.00 17.97 -8.02
N GLU A 48 27.02 18.56 -8.65
CA GLU A 48 26.89 19.70 -9.56
C GLU A 48 25.82 19.47 -10.64
N ILE A 49 25.87 18.33 -11.34
CA ILE A 49 24.93 18.01 -12.42
C ILE A 49 23.49 17.84 -11.91
N TYR A 50 23.29 17.40 -10.66
CA TYR A 50 21.97 17.28 -10.06
C TYR A 50 21.43 18.60 -9.48
N LEU A 51 22.32 19.47 -8.96
CA LEU A 51 21.99 20.79 -8.42
C LEU A 51 21.66 21.79 -9.53
N HIS A 52 22.52 21.93 -10.54
CA HIS A 52 22.30 22.87 -11.65
C HIS A 52 21.20 22.42 -12.63
N HIS A 53 20.85 21.13 -12.67
CA HIS A 53 19.81 20.59 -13.57
C HIS A 53 18.74 19.80 -12.79
N PRO A 54 17.84 20.48 -12.05
CA PRO A 54 16.80 19.83 -11.26
C PRO A 54 15.78 19.05 -12.09
N ASN A 55 15.64 19.31 -13.39
CA ASN A 55 14.73 18.59 -14.29
C ASN A 55 15.35 17.34 -14.92
N ALA A 56 14.71 16.18 -14.76
CA ALA A 56 15.22 14.90 -15.24
C ALA A 56 15.43 14.83 -16.78
N LYS A 57 14.75 15.68 -17.57
CA LYS A 57 14.91 15.79 -19.03
C LYS A 57 16.17 16.55 -19.46
N SER A 58 16.71 17.45 -18.63
CA SER A 58 17.89 18.28 -18.97
C SER A 58 19.23 17.69 -18.52
N ARG A 59 19.24 16.61 -17.74
CA ARG A 59 20.46 15.96 -17.19
C ARG A 59 21.28 15.16 -18.24
N ARG A 60 21.58 15.78 -19.39
CA ARG A 60 22.51 15.23 -20.40
C ARG A 60 23.91 15.02 -19.81
N GLY A 61 24.31 15.86 -18.85
CA GLY A 61 25.58 15.79 -18.13
C GLY A 61 25.93 14.41 -17.56
N ILE A 62 24.98 13.64 -17.01
CA ILE A 62 25.29 12.30 -16.46
C ILE A 62 25.69 11.29 -17.56
N ARG A 63 25.22 11.47 -18.80
CA ARG A 63 25.68 10.66 -19.94
C ARG A 63 27.06 11.11 -20.44
N GLN A 64 27.34 12.42 -20.44
CA GLN A 64 28.66 12.94 -20.80
C GLN A 64 29.72 12.50 -19.77
N LEU A 65 29.40 12.59 -18.47
CA LEU A 65 30.24 12.08 -17.38
C LEU A 65 30.53 10.58 -17.53
N ALA A 66 29.51 9.76 -17.86
CA ALA A 66 29.67 8.33 -18.07
C ALA A 66 30.73 7.98 -19.13
N ASN A 67 30.76 8.75 -20.23
CA ASN A 67 31.75 8.59 -21.28
C ASN A 67 33.15 9.02 -20.82
N LEU A 68 33.26 10.13 -20.08
CA LEU A 68 34.54 10.68 -19.60
C LEU A 68 35.23 9.81 -18.55
N VAL A 69 34.49 9.20 -17.62
CA VAL A 69 35.07 8.39 -16.53
C VAL A 69 34.98 6.88 -16.76
N ALA A 70 34.54 6.45 -17.96
CA ALA A 70 34.29 5.06 -18.35
C ALA A 70 33.35 4.24 -17.43
N ILE A 71 32.64 4.88 -16.48
CA ILE A 71 31.65 4.23 -15.61
C ILE A 71 30.28 4.24 -16.32
N PRO A 72 29.61 3.08 -16.48
CA PRO A 72 28.31 3.02 -17.12
C PRO A 72 27.28 3.97 -16.50
N HIS A 73 26.51 4.64 -17.37
CA HIS A 73 25.49 5.63 -17.00
C HIS A 73 24.43 5.14 -15.99
N TRP A 74 24.21 3.82 -15.86
CA TRP A 74 23.36 3.27 -14.80
C TRP A 74 24.04 3.28 -13.43
N ALA A 75 25.34 3.04 -13.34
CA ALA A 75 26.11 3.02 -12.09
C ALA A 75 26.29 4.44 -11.52
N LEU A 76 26.47 5.45 -12.37
CA LEU A 76 26.41 6.86 -11.94
C LEU A 76 25.01 7.25 -11.40
N LYS A 77 23.94 6.66 -11.93
CA LYS A 77 22.57 6.85 -11.41
C LYS A 77 22.26 6.06 -10.14
N GLU A 78 22.92 4.91 -9.93
CA GLU A 78 22.93 4.19 -8.66
C GLU A 78 23.62 5.06 -7.60
N ARG A 79 24.82 5.57 -7.90
CA ARG A 79 25.59 6.47 -7.03
C ARG A 79 24.82 7.76 -6.70
N ALA A 80 24.13 8.36 -7.66
CA ALA A 80 23.27 9.51 -7.41
C ALA A 80 22.06 9.22 -6.50
N ARG A 81 21.63 7.95 -6.36
CA ARG A 81 20.66 7.55 -5.32
C ARG A 81 21.33 7.30 -3.97
N GLU A 82 22.52 6.70 -3.94
CA GLU A 82 23.31 6.55 -2.70
C GLU A 82 23.62 7.91 -2.06
N LEU A 83 23.94 8.92 -2.89
CA LEU A 83 24.17 10.31 -2.48
C LEU A 83 22.88 11.11 -2.18
N GLY A 84 21.69 10.49 -2.24
CA GLY A 84 20.40 11.14 -1.96
C GLY A 84 19.88 12.13 -3.03
N LEU A 85 20.69 12.44 -4.05
CA LEU A 85 20.39 13.43 -5.10
C LEU A 85 19.23 13.01 -6.02
N ALA A 86 19.01 11.71 -6.20
CA ALA A 86 17.97 11.16 -7.06
C ALA A 86 16.78 10.61 -6.26
N ARG A 87 15.55 10.99 -6.65
CA ARG A 87 14.30 10.42 -6.08
C ARG A 87 14.32 8.89 -6.20
N THR A 88 14.44 8.21 -5.06
CA THR A 88 14.20 6.77 -4.95
C THR A 88 12.73 6.45 -5.21
N LYS A 89 12.45 5.38 -5.97
CA LYS A 89 11.10 4.90 -6.26
C LYS A 89 10.47 4.38 -4.96
N GLU A 90 9.19 4.71 -4.69
CA GLU A 90 8.46 4.08 -3.58
C GLU A 90 8.51 2.55 -3.70
N LYS A 91 8.60 1.84 -2.56
CA LYS A 91 8.54 0.37 -2.51
C LYS A 91 7.25 -0.12 -3.19
N SER A 92 7.27 -1.32 -3.78
CA SER A 92 6.04 -2.00 -4.19
C SER A 92 5.05 -2.11 -3.02
N TRP A 93 3.76 -2.20 -3.31
CA TRP A 93 2.74 -2.49 -2.30
C TRP A 93 2.80 -3.98 -1.93
N SER A 94 2.84 -4.29 -0.64
CA SER A 94 2.75 -5.67 -0.13
C SER A 94 1.30 -6.06 0.18
N GLU A 95 1.01 -7.37 0.23
CA GLU A 95 -0.35 -7.88 0.44
C GLU A 95 -1.00 -7.41 1.76
N PRO A 96 -0.29 -7.34 2.91
CA PRO A 96 -0.87 -6.76 4.14
C PRO A 96 -1.28 -5.29 3.99
N GLU A 97 -0.58 -4.50 3.15
CA GLU A 97 -0.99 -3.14 2.83
C GLU A 97 -2.26 -3.13 1.98
N LEU A 98 -2.39 -4.06 1.01
CA LEU A 98 -3.59 -4.18 0.17
C LEU A 98 -4.83 -4.59 0.99
N ALA A 99 -4.68 -5.56 1.88
CA ALA A 99 -5.73 -5.97 2.83
C ALA A 99 -6.13 -4.80 3.76
N THR A 100 -5.17 -3.98 4.18
CA THR A 100 -5.42 -2.76 4.97
C THR A 100 -6.16 -1.69 4.15
N LEU A 101 -5.80 -1.49 2.89
CA LEU A 101 -6.50 -0.58 1.98
C LEU A 101 -7.94 -1.02 1.75
N ALA A 102 -8.19 -2.31 1.49
CA ALA A 102 -9.53 -2.85 1.27
C ALA A 102 -10.42 -2.68 2.53
N ARG A 103 -9.93 -3.13 3.69
CA ARG A 103 -10.65 -3.09 4.98
C ARG A 103 -11.08 -1.67 5.40
N TYR A 104 -10.32 -0.65 4.99
CA TYR A 104 -10.55 0.74 5.38
C TYR A 104 -10.90 1.68 4.22
N ALA A 105 -11.20 1.17 3.02
CA ALA A 105 -11.45 1.97 1.81
C ALA A 105 -12.58 3.01 1.95
N TRP A 106 -13.53 2.76 2.85
CA TRP A 106 -14.62 3.67 3.21
C TRP A 106 -14.14 4.95 3.91
N MET A 107 -13.02 4.92 4.65
CA MET A 107 -12.47 6.06 5.38
C MET A 107 -11.84 7.13 4.45
N SER A 108 -11.39 8.25 5.03
CA SER A 108 -10.53 9.23 4.37
C SER A 108 -9.10 8.71 4.15
N ASP A 109 -8.42 9.22 3.12
CA ASP A 109 -7.05 8.80 2.77
C ASP A 109 -6.04 9.07 3.89
N GLU A 110 -6.30 10.07 4.74
CA GLU A 110 -5.48 10.37 5.92
C GLU A 110 -5.68 9.39 7.07
N ARG A 111 -6.91 8.92 7.31
CA ARG A 111 -7.18 7.89 8.33
C ARG A 111 -6.62 6.53 7.88
N ILE A 112 -6.65 6.26 6.58
CA ILE A 112 -5.97 5.09 5.99
C ILE A 112 -4.45 5.22 6.15
N ARG A 113 -3.85 6.41 5.95
CA ARG A 113 -2.42 6.68 6.26
C ARG A 113 -2.10 6.40 7.73
N LEU A 114 -2.96 6.81 8.68
CA LEU A 114 -2.75 6.54 10.11
C LEU A 114 -2.82 5.04 10.43
N LYS A 115 -3.75 4.30 9.81
CA LYS A 115 -3.82 2.83 9.95
C LYS A 115 -2.60 2.11 9.35
N LEU A 116 -2.12 2.54 8.19
CA LEU A 116 -0.88 2.02 7.60
C LEU A 116 0.34 2.34 8.47
N LYS A 117 0.46 3.58 9.00
CA LYS A 117 1.55 3.96 9.93
C LYS A 117 1.53 3.10 11.21
N ALA A 118 0.36 2.85 11.78
CA ALA A 118 0.22 1.99 12.96
C ALA A 118 0.61 0.52 12.68
N ALA A 119 0.49 0.06 11.43
CA ALA A 119 0.96 -1.24 10.97
C ALA A 119 2.42 -1.22 10.45
N GLY A 120 3.18 -0.14 10.70
CA GLY A 120 4.60 0.00 10.30
C GLY A 120 4.85 0.50 8.87
N TYR A 121 3.82 0.79 8.08
CA TYR A 121 3.95 1.18 6.67
C TYR A 121 3.94 2.70 6.48
N ALA A 122 5.04 3.25 5.97
CA ALA A 122 5.15 4.65 5.57
C ALA A 122 4.66 4.85 4.12
N ARG A 123 3.45 5.41 3.96
CA ARG A 123 2.86 5.76 2.64
C ARG A 123 2.38 7.20 2.59
N THR A 124 2.50 7.80 1.40
CA THR A 124 1.99 9.15 1.11
C THR A 124 0.47 9.12 0.93
N VAL A 125 -0.24 10.19 1.30
CA VAL A 125 -1.71 10.31 1.10
C VAL A 125 -2.04 10.18 -0.39
N THR A 126 -1.24 10.80 -1.27
CA THR A 126 -1.37 10.69 -2.72
C THR A 126 -1.12 9.27 -3.23
N GLY A 127 -0.14 8.54 -2.68
CA GLY A 127 0.13 7.15 -3.02
C GLY A 127 -1.04 6.22 -2.65
N ILE A 128 -1.60 6.41 -1.45
CA ILE A 128 -2.81 5.73 -0.98
C ILE A 128 -3.98 6.02 -1.93
N HIS A 129 -4.26 7.30 -2.20
CA HIS A 129 -5.35 7.73 -3.07
C HIS A 129 -5.24 7.12 -4.49
N LEU A 130 -4.05 7.17 -5.10
CA LEU A 130 -3.79 6.60 -6.43
C LEU A 130 -3.92 5.07 -6.44
N LYS A 131 -3.52 4.38 -5.36
CA LYS A 131 -3.69 2.92 -5.26
C LYS A 131 -5.17 2.55 -5.06
N LEU A 132 -5.90 3.25 -4.19
CA LEU A 132 -7.34 3.05 -4.01
C LEU A 132 -8.14 3.29 -5.30
N LYS A 133 -7.79 4.33 -6.08
CA LYS A 133 -8.41 4.59 -7.39
C LYS A 133 -8.11 3.48 -8.40
N ARG A 134 -6.86 2.98 -8.45
CA ARG A 134 -6.47 1.87 -9.34
C ARG A 134 -7.10 0.52 -8.97
N MET A 135 -7.26 0.24 -7.68
CA MET A 135 -7.95 -0.95 -7.17
C MET A 135 -9.48 -0.83 -7.21
N ARG A 136 -10.02 0.31 -7.66
CA ARG A 136 -11.46 0.66 -7.66
C ARG A 136 -12.17 0.61 -6.30
N PHE A 137 -11.48 0.34 -5.18
CA PHE A 137 -12.06 0.19 -3.83
C PHE A 137 -12.92 1.37 -3.30
N LYS A 138 -12.89 2.55 -3.94
CA LYS A 138 -13.79 3.69 -3.61
C LYS A 138 -15.11 3.71 -4.41
N TYR A 139 -15.32 2.73 -5.29
CA TYR A 139 -16.54 2.50 -6.07
C TYR A 139 -17.25 1.21 -5.60
N ASP A 140 -17.09 0.84 -4.32
CA ASP A 140 -17.90 -0.18 -3.67
C ASP A 140 -19.35 0.34 -3.55
N PRO A 141 -20.35 -0.31 -4.19
CA PRO A 141 -21.74 0.18 -4.19
C PRO A 141 -22.41 0.17 -2.81
N SER A 142 -21.88 -0.62 -1.85
CA SER A 142 -22.52 -0.92 -0.56
C SER A 142 -22.65 0.28 0.40
N PHE A 143 -22.25 1.48 -0.03
CA PHE A 143 -22.14 2.68 0.81
C PHE A 143 -22.66 3.95 0.12
N TYR A 144 -23.70 4.54 0.70
CA TYR A 144 -24.23 5.84 0.30
C TYR A 144 -23.53 6.98 1.03
N SER A 145 -23.34 8.11 0.34
CA SER A 145 -23.14 9.40 1.00
C SER A 145 -24.50 10.05 1.31
N GLY A 146 -24.56 10.97 2.28
CA GLY A 146 -25.82 11.66 2.60
C GLY A 146 -26.49 12.32 1.39
N LYS A 147 -25.71 12.95 0.49
CA LYS A 147 -26.23 13.50 -0.78
C LYS A 147 -26.64 12.42 -1.79
N GLY A 148 -25.89 11.31 -1.87
CA GLY A 148 -26.22 10.21 -2.77
C GLY A 148 -27.53 9.51 -2.40
N LEU A 149 -27.76 9.27 -1.10
CA LEU A 149 -29.03 8.72 -0.61
C LEU A 149 -30.18 9.71 -0.81
N ALA A 150 -29.97 11.01 -0.55
CA ALA A 150 -30.97 12.04 -0.78
C ALA A 150 -31.41 12.10 -2.26
N GLN A 151 -30.44 12.03 -3.18
CA GLN A 151 -30.71 11.96 -4.62
C GLN A 151 -31.50 10.71 -5.01
N ALA A 152 -31.12 9.53 -4.51
CA ALA A 152 -31.81 8.27 -4.82
C ALA A 152 -33.25 8.22 -4.25
N LEU A 153 -33.49 8.87 -3.12
CA LEU A 153 -34.82 9.02 -2.51
C LEU A 153 -35.65 10.19 -3.09
N GLY A 154 -35.08 11.02 -3.96
CA GLY A 154 -35.76 12.22 -4.49
C GLY A 154 -36.06 13.31 -3.46
N ILE A 155 -35.23 13.42 -2.41
CA ILE A 155 -35.41 14.36 -1.28
C ILE A 155 -34.20 15.28 -1.09
N ASP A 156 -34.34 16.29 -0.25
CA ASP A 156 -33.23 17.16 0.13
C ASP A 156 -32.27 16.51 1.15
N SER A 157 -30.99 16.87 1.06
CA SER A 157 -29.91 16.31 1.88
C SER A 157 -29.93 16.72 3.36
N HIS A 158 -30.62 17.81 3.72
CA HIS A 158 -30.86 18.16 5.12
C HIS A 158 -31.85 17.20 5.79
N VAL A 159 -32.77 16.57 5.04
CA VAL A 159 -33.69 15.53 5.56
C VAL A 159 -32.92 14.28 5.97
N VAL A 160 -32.05 13.77 5.09
CA VAL A 160 -31.14 12.65 5.41
C VAL A 160 -30.23 13.01 6.60
N THR A 161 -29.75 14.26 6.66
CA THR A 161 -28.95 14.75 7.80
C THR A 161 -29.76 14.81 9.10
N ARG A 162 -31.06 15.13 9.05
CA ARG A 162 -31.97 15.12 10.19
C ARG A 162 -32.16 13.68 10.72
N TRP A 163 -32.47 12.71 9.86
CA TRP A 163 -32.62 11.30 10.27
C TRP A 163 -31.35 10.71 10.91
N ILE A 164 -30.17 11.16 10.48
CA ILE A 164 -28.88 10.77 11.10
C ILE A 164 -28.71 11.45 12.46
N LYS A 165 -29.11 12.73 12.60
CA LYS A 165 -29.03 13.46 13.87
C LYS A 165 -30.03 12.96 14.92
N THR A 166 -31.23 12.52 14.53
CA THR A 166 -32.23 11.93 15.44
C THR A 166 -32.03 10.43 15.68
N GLY A 167 -31.11 9.78 14.96
CA GLY A 167 -30.69 8.40 15.20
C GLY A 167 -31.45 7.32 14.42
N HIS A 168 -32.52 7.67 13.68
CA HIS A 168 -33.26 6.73 12.82
C HIS A 168 -32.34 6.10 11.76
N LEU A 169 -31.53 6.92 11.08
CA LEU A 169 -30.61 6.47 10.04
C LEU A 169 -29.18 6.34 10.59
N ARG A 170 -28.73 5.09 10.80
CA ARG A 170 -27.36 4.82 11.28
C ARG A 170 -26.33 5.12 10.20
N ALA A 171 -25.46 6.11 10.46
CA ALA A 171 -24.37 6.49 9.57
C ALA A 171 -23.04 6.61 10.33
N GLN A 172 -21.93 6.39 9.63
CA GLN A 172 -20.57 6.52 10.17
C GLN A 172 -19.89 7.75 9.54
N ARG A 173 -19.23 8.59 10.36
CA ARG A 173 -18.45 9.74 9.85
C ARG A 173 -17.21 9.26 9.08
N ARG A 174 -16.97 9.78 7.87
CA ARG A 174 -15.84 9.38 7.01
C ARG A 174 -14.47 9.82 7.55
N GLY A 175 -14.46 10.87 8.37
CA GLY A 175 -13.27 11.49 8.92
C GLY A 175 -12.45 12.26 7.88
N THR A 176 -13.14 12.99 7.00
CA THR A 176 -12.53 13.98 6.10
C THR A 176 -12.26 15.30 6.85
N ALA A 177 -11.10 15.92 6.58
CA ALA A 177 -10.69 17.19 7.20
C ALA A 177 -11.35 18.42 6.53
N ARG A 178 -12.65 18.33 6.23
CA ARG A 178 -13.43 19.43 5.64
C ARG A 178 -13.92 20.37 6.74
N SER A 179 -13.76 21.67 6.53
CA SER A 179 -14.41 22.69 7.36
C SER A 179 -15.93 22.69 7.15
N GLU A 180 -16.68 23.30 8.07
CA GLU A 180 -18.14 23.39 7.98
C GLU A 180 -18.58 24.19 6.74
N GLN A 181 -17.82 25.22 6.35
CA GLN A 181 -17.96 25.96 5.09
C GLN A 181 -17.82 25.06 3.83
N GLN A 182 -17.16 23.91 3.93
CA GLN A 182 -17.04 22.92 2.85
C GLN A 182 -18.08 21.79 2.94
N GLY A 183 -19.16 22.00 3.70
CA GLY A 183 -20.20 21.01 3.98
C GLY A 183 -19.81 20.00 5.07
N GLY A 184 -18.71 20.21 5.79
CA GLY A 184 -18.25 19.36 6.88
C GLY A 184 -17.85 17.93 6.48
N ASP A 185 -17.73 17.07 7.49
CA ASP A 185 -17.35 15.67 7.28
C ASP A 185 -18.51 14.86 6.67
N THR A 186 -18.19 14.07 5.63
CA THR A 186 -19.18 13.30 4.89
C THR A 186 -19.64 12.08 5.67
N TYR A 187 -20.94 11.85 5.75
CA TYR A 187 -21.51 10.60 6.27
C TYR A 187 -21.36 9.45 5.28
N VAL A 188 -21.04 8.26 5.80
CA VAL A 188 -21.04 6.97 5.12
C VAL A 188 -22.19 6.15 5.70
N ILE A 189 -23.21 5.90 4.90
CA ILE A 189 -24.42 5.16 5.27
C ILE A 189 -24.33 3.81 4.57
N ARG A 190 -24.50 2.69 5.29
CA ARG A 190 -24.40 1.35 4.70
C ARG A 190 -25.73 0.97 4.08
N GLU A 191 -25.73 0.27 2.96
CA GLU A 191 -26.96 -0.22 2.30
C GLU A 191 -27.91 -0.94 3.27
N LYS A 192 -27.39 -1.87 4.10
CA LYS A 192 -28.18 -2.55 5.14
C LYS A 192 -28.82 -1.62 6.18
N ASP A 193 -28.20 -0.47 6.44
CA ASP A 193 -28.68 0.53 7.40
C ASP A 193 -29.69 1.49 6.74
N VAL A 194 -29.62 1.68 5.42
CA VAL A 194 -30.70 2.25 4.61
C VAL A 194 -31.89 1.29 4.56
N ARG A 195 -31.70 0.03 4.16
CA ARG A 195 -32.78 -0.98 4.08
C ARG A 195 -33.53 -1.09 5.40
N ARG A 196 -32.83 -1.16 6.53
CA ARG A 196 -33.49 -1.15 7.85
C ARG A 196 -34.28 0.15 8.07
N PHE A 197 -33.73 1.33 7.77
CA PHE A 197 -34.48 2.59 7.87
C PHE A 197 -35.75 2.61 6.99
N VAL A 198 -35.71 2.07 5.77
CA VAL A 198 -36.91 1.95 4.89
C VAL A 198 -37.99 1.08 5.53
N LEU A 199 -37.60 -0.01 6.21
CA LEU A 199 -38.52 -0.93 6.87
C LEU A 199 -39.03 -0.42 8.23
N ASP A 200 -38.18 0.26 8.99
CA ASP A 200 -38.51 0.85 10.30
C ASP A 200 -39.38 2.12 10.15
N HIS A 201 -39.21 2.87 9.05
CA HIS A 201 -39.83 4.19 8.83
C HIS A 201 -40.38 4.39 7.40
N PRO A 202 -41.28 3.51 6.89
CA PRO A 202 -41.76 3.57 5.51
C PRO A 202 -42.55 4.85 5.18
N THR A 203 -43.17 5.50 6.17
CA THR A 203 -43.95 6.74 6.00
C THR A 203 -43.10 8.00 5.83
N GLU A 204 -41.79 7.95 6.13
CA GLU A 204 -40.85 9.06 5.88
C GLU A 204 -40.41 9.12 4.39
N ILE A 205 -40.86 8.18 3.54
CA ILE A 205 -40.37 7.99 2.17
C ILE A 205 -41.50 8.16 1.15
N ASP A 206 -41.41 9.20 0.32
CA ASP A 206 -42.33 9.41 -0.80
C ASP A 206 -41.93 8.58 -2.02
N LEU A 207 -42.46 7.37 -2.11
CA LEU A 207 -42.24 6.40 -3.20
C LEU A 207 -42.50 6.94 -4.62
N ARG A 208 -43.14 8.11 -4.77
CA ARG A 208 -43.38 8.78 -6.06
C ARG A 208 -42.15 9.54 -6.57
N LYS A 209 -41.19 9.85 -5.68
CA LYS A 209 -39.97 10.63 -5.96
C LYS A 209 -38.69 9.79 -5.96
N VAL A 210 -38.75 8.61 -5.33
CA VAL A 210 -37.62 7.66 -5.27
C VAL A 210 -37.32 7.09 -6.66
N ASP A 211 -36.04 6.87 -6.96
CA ASP A 211 -35.61 6.05 -8.11
C ASP A 211 -36.12 4.61 -7.90
N GLN A 212 -37.13 4.22 -8.69
CA GLN A 212 -37.86 2.97 -8.50
C GLN A 212 -36.98 1.73 -8.78
N LEU A 213 -36.05 1.82 -9.73
CA LEU A 213 -35.14 0.71 -10.04
C LEU A 213 -34.14 0.52 -8.90
N TRP A 214 -33.56 1.62 -8.41
CA TRP A 214 -32.71 1.62 -7.22
C TRP A 214 -33.45 1.12 -5.96
N PHE A 215 -34.71 1.48 -5.77
CA PHE A 215 -35.49 1.07 -4.59
C PHE A 215 -35.80 -0.42 -4.60
N LEU A 216 -36.15 -0.98 -5.77
CA LEU A 216 -36.30 -2.41 -5.96
C LEU A 216 -34.98 -3.15 -5.73
N ASP A 217 -33.85 -2.61 -6.20
CA ASP A 217 -32.52 -3.18 -5.98
C ASP A 217 -32.11 -3.16 -4.49
N LEU A 218 -32.35 -2.03 -3.82
CA LEU A 218 -32.15 -1.85 -2.39
C LEU A 218 -32.97 -2.85 -1.55
N ILE A 219 -34.23 -3.12 -1.90
CA ILE A 219 -35.07 -4.05 -1.12
C ILE A 219 -34.72 -5.51 -1.47
N THR A 220 -34.52 -5.83 -2.75
CA THR A 220 -34.23 -7.21 -3.21
C THR A 220 -32.77 -7.62 -3.08
N ASN A 221 -31.86 -6.73 -2.66
CA ASN A 221 -30.44 -7.04 -2.43
C ASN A 221 -29.73 -7.53 -3.72
N GLY A 222 -29.86 -6.80 -4.83
CA GLY A 222 -29.17 -7.16 -6.09
C GLY A 222 -29.90 -8.18 -6.96
N PHE A 223 -31.14 -8.57 -6.64
CA PHE A 223 -31.88 -9.60 -7.38
C PHE A 223 -32.87 -9.06 -8.43
N VAL A 224 -32.90 -7.75 -8.70
CA VAL A 224 -33.68 -7.19 -9.81
C VAL A 224 -33.10 -7.68 -11.14
N ARG A 225 -33.84 -8.54 -11.84
CA ARG A 225 -33.54 -8.88 -13.23
C ARG A 225 -33.99 -7.73 -14.11
N SER A 226 -33.03 -6.98 -14.68
CA SER A 226 -33.30 -6.14 -15.85
C SER A 226 -33.73 -7.05 -17.01
N ALA A 227 -34.93 -6.82 -17.53
CA ALA A 227 -35.42 -7.41 -18.77
C ALA A 227 -34.91 -6.61 -19.99
#